data_AF-A0A504YY88-F1
#
_entry.id   AF-A0A504YY88-F1
#
_cell.length_a   1.000
_cell.length_b   1.000
_cell.length_c   1.000
_cell.angle_alpha   90.00
_cell.angle_beta   90.00
_cell.angle_gamma   90.00
#
_symmetry.space_group_name_H-M   'P 1'
#
loop_
_entity.id
_entity.type
_entity.pdbx_description
1 polymer ?
#
loop_
_entity_poly.entity_id
_entity_poly.type
_entity_poly.pdbx_seq_one_letter_code
_entity_poly.pdbx_strand_id
1 'polypeptide(L)' 'MKLMFTFVEFVGENTVVVVNDLWMVGSDHAMWPSVGASRAERLVRDGHPPPVNSKTHKVKVHKAVGKRT' A
#
# COMPACT_ATOMS: atom_id res chain seq x y z
N MET A 1 -8.87 5.77 14.69
CA MET A 1 -7.86 4.74 14.34
C MET A 1 -6.59 5.45 13.86
N LYS A 2 -5.42 5.04 14.33
CA LYS A 2 -4.15 5.57 13.81
C LYS A 2 -3.87 4.86 12.49
N LEU A 3 -3.78 5.59 11.38
CA LEU A 3 -3.40 5.02 10.08
C LEU A 3 -1.94 4.56 10.19
N MET A 4 -1.73 3.28 9.92
CA MET A 4 -0.40 2.67 9.87
C MET A 4 -0.03 2.47 8.41
N PHE A 5 1.18 2.90 8.08
CA PHE A 5 1.68 2.95 6.72
C PHE A 5 2.90 2.05 6.60
N THR A 6 2.94 1.28 5.52
CA THR A 6 3.95 0.28 5.25
C THR A 6 4.52 0.56 3.86
N PHE A 7 5.85 0.52 3.72
CA PHE A 7 6.49 0.60 2.41
C PHE A 7 6.42 -0.76 1.74
N VAL A 8 5.95 -0.80 0.51
CA VAL A 8 5.89 -2.05 -0.26
C VAL A 8 6.42 -1.84 -1.66
N GLU A 9 7.02 -2.87 -2.21
CA GLU A 9 7.48 -2.94 -3.59
C GLU A 9 6.57 -3.87 -4.39
N PHE A 10 6.01 -3.39 -5.49
CA PHE A 10 5.18 -4.19 -6.39
C PHE A 10 6.07 -5.13 -7.19
N VAL A 11 5.88 -6.44 -6.98
CA VAL A 11 6.72 -7.46 -7.61
C VAL A 11 6.47 -7.46 -9.11
N GLY A 12 7.50 -7.16 -9.90
CA GLY A 12 7.44 -7.08 -11.36
C GLY A 12 7.22 -5.67 -11.93
N GLU A 13 6.92 -4.67 -11.09
CA GLU A 13 6.70 -3.29 -11.53
C GLU A 13 7.83 -2.33 -11.13
N ASN A 14 8.85 -2.82 -10.42
CA ASN A 14 9.99 -2.04 -9.88
C ASN A 14 9.55 -0.70 -9.24
N THR A 15 8.38 -0.74 -8.59
CA THR A 15 7.68 0.43 -8.07
C THR A 15 7.51 0.25 -6.56
N VAL A 16 8.00 1.22 -5.79
CA VAL A 16 7.89 1.22 -4.33
C VAL A 16 6.91 2.31 -3.93
N VAL A 17 5.88 1.95 -3.16
CA VAL A 17 4.87 2.90 -2.66
C VAL A 17 4.63 2.70 -1.18
N VAL A 18 4.07 3.73 -0.56
CA VAL A 18 3.54 3.65 0.81
C VAL A 18 2.10 3.17 0.72
N VAL A 19 1.77 2.10 1.44
CA VAL A 19 0.45 1.50 1.50
C VAL A 19 -0.08 1.62 2.92
N ASN A 20 -1.35 1.95 3.06
CA ASN A 20 -2.02 1.89 4.36
C ASN A 20 -2.28 0.43 4.73
N ASP A 21 -2.14 0.04 6.00
CA ASP A 21 -2.46 -1.33 6.44
C ASP A 21 -3.90 -1.76 6.08
N LEU A 22 -4.84 -0.81 5.93
CA LEU A 22 -6.20 -1.08 5.40
C LEU A 22 -6.24 -1.62 3.97
N TRP A 23 -5.16 -1.41 3.20
CA TRP A 23 -5.01 -1.83 1.82
C TRP A 23 -4.19 -3.11 1.72
N MET A 24 -3.58 -3.56 2.82
CA MET A 24 -2.86 -4.83 2.88
C MET A 24 -3.85 -5.99 2.96
N VAL A 25 -3.58 -7.04 2.20
CA VAL A 25 -4.30 -8.32 2.25
C VAL A 25 -3.29 -9.38 2.68
N GLY A 26 -3.34 -9.76 3.95
CA GLY A 26 -2.32 -10.64 4.53
C GLY A 26 -0.95 -9.95 4.64
N SER A 27 0.13 -10.71 4.54
CA SER A 27 1.51 -10.23 4.76
C SER A 27 2.27 -9.82 3.51
N ASP A 28 1.81 -10.20 2.32
CA ASP A 28 2.55 -10.10 1.06
C ASP A 28 1.68 -9.68 -0.14
N HIS A 29 0.45 -9.24 0.10
CA HIS A 29 -0.42 -8.70 -0.94
C HIS A 29 -1.00 -7.35 -0.54
N ALA A 30 -1.26 -6.51 -1.53
CA ALA A 30 -1.96 -5.24 -1.37
C ALA A 30 -3.08 -5.11 -2.41
N MET A 31 -4.22 -4.56 -2.00
CA MET A 31 -5.24 -4.08 -2.93
C MET A 31 -4.77 -2.77 -3.54
N TRP A 32 -4.68 -2.72 -4.86
CA TRP A 32 -4.28 -1.52 -5.58
C TRP A 32 -5.17 -1.29 -6.80
N PRO A 33 -5.73 -0.08 -6.99
CA PRO A 33 -6.52 0.24 -8.16
C PRO A 33 -5.63 0.36 -9.41
N SER A 34 -6.18 -0.04 -10.57
CA SER A 34 -5.55 0.17 -11.88
C SER A 34 -5.67 1.63 -12.35
N VAL A 35 -5.31 2.58 -11.49
CA VAL A 35 -5.20 4.01 -11.78
C VAL A 35 -3.73 4.42 -11.69
N GLY A 36 -3.37 5.61 -12.18
CA GLY A 36 -2.01 6.11 -12.03
C GLY A 36 -1.54 6.12 -10.56
N ALA A 37 -0.28 5.75 -10.31
CA ALA A 37 0.29 5.59 -8.98
C ALA A 37 0.05 6.83 -8.09
N SER A 38 0.23 8.04 -8.63
CA SER A 38 -0.01 9.30 -7.91
C SER A 38 -1.43 9.45 -7.37
N ARG A 39 -2.43 8.93 -8.09
CA ARG A 39 -3.84 8.96 -7.66
C ARG A 39 -4.10 7.92 -6.58
N ALA A 40 -3.53 6.73 -6.72
CA ALA A 40 -3.66 5.67 -5.71
C ALA A 40 -2.97 6.07 -4.39
N GLU A 41 -1.78 6.65 -4.47
CA GLU A 41 -1.05 7.19 -3.30
C GLU A 41 -1.83 8.29 -2.58
N ARG A 42 -2.52 9.16 -3.31
CA ARG A 42 -3.39 10.18 -2.71
C ARG A 42 -4.52 9.54 -1.92
N LEU A 43 -5.19 8.51 -2.46
CA LEU A 43 -6.25 7.78 -1.75
C LEU A 43 -5.76 7.15 -0.45
N VAL A 44 -4.57 6.53 -0.50
CA VAL A 44 -3.89 5.95 0.66
C VAL A 44 -3.62 7.00 1.73
N ARG A 45 -3.06 8.15 1.33
CA ARG A 45 -2.74 9.26 2.23
C ARG A 45 -3.97 9.89 2.88
N ASP A 46 -5.04 10.05 2.12
CA ASP A 46 -6.32 10.61 2.58
C ASP A 46 -7.11 9.60 3.43
N GLY A 47 -6.61 8.35 3.57
CA GLY A 47 -7.21 7.32 4.40
C GLY A 47 -8.47 6.69 3.80
N HIS A 48 -8.67 6.81 2.49
CA HIS A 48 -9.77 6.15 1.81
C HIS A 48 -9.58 4.63 1.85
N PRO A 49 -10.67 3.84 1.91
CA PRO A 49 -10.59 2.41 1.68
C PRO A 49 -10.21 2.12 0.22
N PRO A 50 -9.66 0.92 -0.07
CA PRO A 50 -9.43 0.49 -1.44
C PRO A 50 -10.71 0.57 -2.27
N PRO A 51 -10.67 1.15 -3.49
CA PRO A 51 -11.81 1.14 -4.39
C PRO A 51 -12.30 -0.28 -4.69
N VAL A 52 -13.60 -0.44 -4.98
CA VAL A 52 -14.22 -1.75 -5.28
C VAL A 52 -13.58 -2.44 -6.49
N ASN A 53 -13.04 -1.67 -7.44
CA ASN A 53 -12.35 -2.18 -8.63
C ASN A 53 -10.83 -2.39 -8.43
N SER A 54 -10.36 -2.40 -7.19
CA SER A 54 -8.95 -2.71 -6.89
C SER A 54 -8.63 -4.16 -7.23
N LYS A 55 -7.39 -4.40 -7.67
CA LYS A 55 -6.86 -5.75 -7.85
C LYS A 55 -5.92 -6.08 -6.71
N THR A 56 -5.78 -7.36 -6.40
CA THR A 56 -4.78 -7.84 -5.46
C THR A 56 -3.45 -7.99 -6.18
N HIS A 57 -2.42 -7.33 -5.67
CA HIS A 57 -1.07 -7.38 -6.20
C HIS A 57 -0.15 -8.02 -5.19
N LYS A 58 0.80 -8.82 -5.69
CA LYS A 58 1.87 -9.35 -4.86
C LYS A 58 2.87 -8.25 -4.58
N VAL A 59 3.18 -8.06 -3.31
CA VAL A 59 4.11 -7.01 -2.87
C VAL A 59 5.17 -7.57 -1.94
N LYS A 60 6.34 -6.95 -1.96
CA LYS A 60 7.40 -7.17 -0.97
C LYS A 60 7.32 -6.07 0.08
N VAL A 61 6.98 -6.45 1.30
CA VAL A 61 6.89 -5.51 2.43
C VAL A 61 8.29 -5.14 2.91
N HIS A 62 8.59 -3.85 2.85
CA HIS A 62 9.75 -3.25 3.48
C HIS A 62 9.32 -2.76 4.86
N LYS A 63 9.62 -3.54 5.91
CA LYS A 63 9.32 -3.13 7.29
C LYS A 63 10.03 -1.80 7.57
N ALA A 64 9.26 -0.75 7.82
CA ALA A 64 9.78 0.47 8.42
C ALA A 64 10.17 0.13 9.87
N VAL A 65 11.44 -0.20 10.11
CA VAL A 65 12.00 -0.34 11.46
C VAL A 65 12.17 1.07 12.03
N GLY A 66 11.06 1.71 12.37
CA GLY A 66 11.06 2.91 13.18
C GLY A 66 11.39 2.55 14.61
N LYS A 67 12.67 2.56 14.99
CA LYS A 67 13.03 2.77 16.40
C LYS A 67 12.54 4.17 16.78
N ARG A 68 11.41 4.24 17.48
CA ARG A 68 11.10 5.40 18.31
C ARG A 68 12.06 5.38 19.50
N THR A 69 13.14 6.13 19.42
CA THR A 69 13.72 6.78 20.61
C THR A 69 12.84 7.93 21.03
#